data_AF-A0A524HDF1-F1
#
_entry.id   AF-A0A524HDF1-F1
#
_cell.length_a   1.000
_cell.length_b   1.000
_cell.length_c   1.000
_cell.angle_alpha   90.00
_cell.angle_beta   90.00
_cell.angle_gamma   90.00
#
_symmetry.space_group_name_H-M   'P 1'
#
loop_
_entity.id
_entity.type
_entity.pdbx_description
1 polymer ?
#
loop_
_entity_poly.entity_id
_entity_poly.type
_entity_poly.pdbx_seq_one_letter_code
_entity_poly.pdbx_strand_id
1 'polypeptide(L)'
;MFKGDYIKALDDYRKARRSAAVQELLARLFGNPEDIELLSYDEVRQQLQAVEKSAAHLEDIPLNAIGGSVGRYHDFTRKFLPKSSIDERRWARVMATSQGLSGLPPIDVYQIGEVYFVKDGNHRVSVARQMGNTAIQAYVTKVVTRVDLPSDITPDELIIKSEQVKFLDITKLDQLKPGSDLTTTKPGAYPTLL
;
A
#
# COMPACT_ATOMS: atom_id res chain seq x y z
N MET A 1 27.13 -8.38 14.97
CA MET A 1 26.70 -8.15 13.58
C MET A 1 27.81 -8.64 12.66
N PHE A 2 27.62 -9.76 11.96
CA PHE A 2 28.68 -10.36 11.15
C PHE A 2 28.80 -9.63 9.81
N LYS A 3 30.03 -9.31 9.40
CA LYS A 3 30.35 -8.60 8.15
C LYS A 3 29.78 -9.32 6.90
N GLY A 4 29.56 -10.64 6.98
CA GLY A 4 28.97 -11.46 5.92
C GLY A 4 27.49 -11.14 5.64
N ASP A 5 26.67 -10.98 6.69
CA ASP A 5 25.23 -10.71 6.54
C ASP A 5 24.97 -9.38 5.83
N TYR A 6 25.82 -8.39 6.11
CA TYR A 6 25.76 -7.07 5.48
C TYR A 6 26.12 -7.11 3.98
N ILE A 7 27.16 -7.86 3.59
CA ILE A 7 27.54 -8.00 2.18
C ILE A 7 26.44 -8.71 1.39
N LYS A 8 25.87 -9.78 1.95
CA LYS A 8 24.73 -10.47 1.35
C LYS A 8 23.52 -9.54 1.20
N ALA A 9 23.22 -8.73 2.20
CA ALA A 9 22.15 -7.75 2.15
C ALA A 9 22.34 -6.69 1.05
N LEU A 10 23.58 -6.29 0.73
CA LEU A 10 23.85 -5.40 -0.42
C LEU A 10 23.54 -6.09 -1.75
N ASP A 11 23.89 -7.36 -1.90
CA ASP A 11 23.58 -8.10 -3.13
C ASP A 11 22.07 -8.35 -3.29
N ASP A 12 21.35 -8.58 -2.19
CA ASP A 12 19.90 -8.71 -2.19
C ASP A 12 19.21 -7.38 -2.54
N TYR A 13 19.73 -6.24 -2.06
CA TYR A 13 19.30 -4.91 -2.51
C TYR A 13 19.46 -4.75 -4.03
N ARG A 14 20.63 -5.10 -4.58
CA ARG A 14 20.90 -4.98 -6.03
C ARG A 14 19.98 -5.88 -6.86
N LYS A 15 19.61 -7.06 -6.35
CA LYS A 15 18.60 -7.92 -7.00
C LYS A 15 17.23 -7.25 -6.97
N ALA A 16 16.77 -6.80 -5.80
CA ALA A 16 15.48 -6.12 -5.66
C ALA A 16 15.37 -4.87 -6.56
N ARG A 17 16.44 -4.08 -6.66
CA ARG A 17 16.48 -2.90 -7.54
C ARG A 17 16.44 -3.26 -9.02
N ARG A 18 17.13 -4.32 -9.45
CA ARG A 18 17.04 -4.83 -10.83
C ARG A 18 15.62 -5.28 -11.16
N SER A 19 14.97 -5.98 -10.24
CA SER A 19 13.56 -6.36 -10.39
C SER A 19 12.63 -5.14 -10.48
N ALA A 20 12.87 -4.09 -9.69
CA ALA A 20 12.13 -2.83 -9.79
C ALA A 20 12.29 -2.19 -11.17
N ALA A 21 13.52 -2.11 -11.68
CA ALA A 21 13.80 -1.53 -13.00
C ALA A 21 13.14 -2.30 -14.14
N VAL A 22 13.10 -3.64 -14.05
CA VAL A 22 12.37 -4.49 -15.01
C VAL A 22 10.86 -4.22 -14.95
N GLN A 23 10.28 -4.09 -13.74
CA GLN A 23 8.86 -3.75 -13.60
C GLN A 23 8.53 -2.37 -14.18
N GLU A 24 9.36 -1.36 -13.90
CA GLU A 24 9.22 -0.02 -14.45
C GLU A 24 9.30 -0.03 -15.98
N LEU A 25 10.22 -0.80 -16.57
CA LEU A 25 10.37 -0.94 -18.01
C LEU A 25 9.18 -1.65 -18.66
N LEU A 26 8.78 -2.79 -18.10
CA LEU A 26 7.65 -3.58 -18.62
C LEU A 26 6.36 -2.78 -18.62
N ALA A 27 6.09 -2.05 -17.54
CA ALA A 27 4.88 -1.24 -17.46
C ALA A 27 4.92 -0.05 -18.43
N ARG A 28 6.08 0.58 -18.68
CA ARG A 28 6.21 1.59 -19.76
C ARG A 28 5.94 1.04 -21.16
N LEU A 29 6.22 -0.24 -21.39
CA LEU A 29 6.06 -0.89 -22.70
C LEU A 29 4.66 -1.51 -22.88
N PHE A 30 4.05 -1.99 -21.80
CA PHE A 30 2.90 -2.90 -21.86
C PHE A 30 1.76 -2.58 -20.85
N GLY A 31 1.87 -1.56 -19.98
CA GLY A 31 0.89 -1.31 -18.92
C GLY A 31 0.61 0.17 -18.62
N ASN A 32 -0.28 0.43 -17.65
CA ASN A 32 -0.56 1.79 -17.18
C ASN A 32 0.45 2.20 -16.10
N PRO A 33 0.95 3.46 -16.09
CA PRO A 33 1.91 3.94 -15.09
C PRO A 33 1.43 3.79 -13.63
N GLU A 34 0.11 3.88 -13.43
CA GLU A 34 -0.53 3.80 -12.11
C GLU A 34 -0.45 2.41 -11.47
N ASP A 35 -0.22 1.35 -12.27
CA ASP A 35 -0.04 -0.02 -11.78
C ASP A 35 1.33 -0.24 -11.11
N ILE A 36 2.24 0.73 -11.23
CA ILE A 36 3.62 0.64 -10.76
C ILE A 36 3.83 1.38 -9.45
N GLU A 37 2.95 2.33 -9.11
CA GLU A 37 3.14 3.20 -7.95
C GLU A 37 2.31 2.73 -6.76
N LEU A 38 2.85 2.99 -5.56
CA LEU A 38 2.09 2.77 -4.33
C LEU A 38 0.98 3.82 -4.26
N LEU A 39 -0.18 3.42 -3.75
CA LEU A 39 -1.26 4.36 -3.47
C LEU A 39 -0.84 5.32 -2.33
N SER A 40 -1.07 6.61 -2.50
CA SER A 40 -0.87 7.62 -1.46
C SER A 40 -2.02 7.60 -0.45
N TYR A 41 -1.72 7.42 0.84
CA TYR A 41 -2.77 7.47 1.87
C TYR A 41 -3.50 8.80 1.92
N ASP A 42 -2.79 9.93 1.82
CA ASP A 42 -3.43 11.24 1.98
C ASP A 42 -4.42 11.51 0.83
N GLU A 43 -4.04 11.11 -0.39
CA GLU A 43 -4.94 11.16 -1.55
C GLU A 43 -6.14 10.24 -1.36
N VAL A 44 -5.91 8.99 -0.96
CA VAL A 44 -6.97 8.00 -0.71
C VAL A 44 -7.90 8.45 0.41
N ARG A 45 -7.36 8.91 1.55
CA ARG A 45 -8.12 9.40 2.69
C ARG A 45 -8.95 10.62 2.32
N GLN A 46 -8.36 11.58 1.61
CA GLN A 46 -9.07 12.80 1.17
C GLN A 46 -10.17 12.46 0.17
N GLN A 47 -9.87 11.58 -0.80
CA GLN A 47 -10.82 11.09 -1.79
C GLN A 47 -11.98 10.32 -1.16
N LEU A 48 -11.70 9.51 -0.15
CA LEU A 48 -12.69 8.67 0.54
C LEU A 48 -13.33 9.32 1.77
N GLN A 49 -12.96 10.57 2.08
CA GLN A 49 -13.39 11.28 3.31
C GLN A 49 -13.24 10.43 4.58
N ALA A 50 -12.16 9.66 4.64
CA ALA A 50 -12.01 8.64 5.65
C ALA A 50 -11.61 9.26 7.00
N VAL A 51 -12.26 8.82 8.08
CA VAL A 51 -12.02 9.31 9.44
C VAL A 51 -11.23 8.27 10.23
N GLU A 52 -10.09 8.68 10.79
CA GLU A 52 -9.26 7.86 11.68
C GLU A 52 -10.05 7.57 12.97
N LYS A 53 -10.31 6.30 13.29
CA LYS A 53 -10.91 5.90 14.57
C LYS A 53 -9.87 5.17 15.44
N SER A 54 -9.76 5.63 16.69
CA SER A 54 -9.25 4.89 17.88
C SER A 54 -7.81 4.37 17.82
N ALA A 55 -7.36 3.85 18.99
CA ALA A 55 -6.00 3.39 19.26
C ALA A 55 -5.60 2.21 18.37
N ALA A 56 -4.32 2.19 17.96
CA ALA A 56 -3.77 1.11 17.14
C ALA A 56 -3.74 -0.22 17.91
N HIS A 57 -4.02 -1.33 17.23
CA HIS A 57 -3.86 -2.68 17.77
C HIS A 57 -2.77 -3.45 17.01
N LEU A 58 -2.09 -4.37 17.68
CA LEU A 58 -1.06 -5.20 17.05
C LEU A 58 -1.69 -6.41 16.35
N GLU A 59 -1.35 -6.63 15.09
CA GLU A 59 -1.86 -7.73 14.27
C GLU A 59 -0.81 -8.20 13.24
N ASP A 60 -0.81 -9.49 12.91
CA ASP A 60 -0.07 -10.01 11.75
C ASP A 60 -0.90 -9.82 10.48
N ILE A 61 -0.49 -8.87 9.63
CA ILE A 61 -1.22 -8.52 8.42
C ILE A 61 -0.60 -9.20 7.18
N PRO A 62 -1.42 -9.59 6.19
CA PRO A 62 -0.91 -10.22 4.99
C PRO A 62 -0.21 -9.21 4.09
N LEU A 63 1.00 -9.54 3.63
CA LEU A 63 1.85 -8.62 2.86
C LEU A 63 1.22 -8.22 1.52
N ASN A 64 0.40 -9.09 0.92
CA ASN A 64 -0.29 -8.81 -0.35
C ASN A 64 -1.44 -7.80 -0.20
N ALA A 65 -2.00 -7.62 1.01
CA ALA A 65 -3.02 -6.61 1.27
C ALA A 65 -2.44 -5.21 1.54
N ILE A 66 -1.10 -5.09 1.60
CA ILE A 66 -0.42 -3.79 1.66
C ILE A 66 -0.37 -3.19 0.25
N GLY A 67 -1.27 -2.24 -0.01
CA GLY A 67 -1.47 -1.62 -1.33
C GLY A 67 -0.86 -0.23 -1.48
N GLY A 68 -0.46 0.43 -0.38
CA GLY A 68 0.00 1.82 -0.44
C GLY A 68 0.84 2.27 0.74
N SER A 69 1.21 3.56 0.72
CA SER A 69 1.98 4.21 1.78
C SER A 69 1.49 5.63 2.03
N VAL A 70 1.57 6.08 3.28
CA VAL A 70 1.25 7.46 3.69
C VAL A 70 2.28 8.45 3.20
N GLY A 71 3.53 8.03 3.11
CA GLY A 71 4.61 8.82 2.53
C GLY A 71 5.59 7.92 1.81
N ARG A 72 6.42 8.48 0.93
CA ARG A 72 7.43 7.71 0.17
C ARG A 72 6.83 6.69 -0.83
N TYR A 73 5.60 6.92 -1.29
CA TYR A 73 4.96 6.10 -2.32
C TYR A 73 5.71 6.14 -3.67
N HIS A 74 6.41 7.26 -3.94
CA HIS A 74 7.35 7.41 -5.06
C HIS A 74 8.68 6.67 -4.91
N ASP A 75 9.03 6.21 -3.71
CA ASP A 75 10.32 5.58 -3.44
C ASP A 75 10.31 4.06 -3.69
N PHE A 76 9.13 3.47 -3.85
CA PHE A 76 8.97 2.04 -4.06
C PHE A 76 8.01 1.76 -5.22
N THR A 77 8.12 0.59 -5.82
CA THR A 77 7.07 0.09 -6.71
C THR A 77 5.85 -0.36 -5.90
N ARG A 78 4.72 -0.60 -6.56
CA ARG A 78 3.51 -1.21 -5.97
C ARG A 78 3.80 -2.54 -5.26
N LYS A 79 4.88 -3.23 -5.65
CA LYS A 79 5.35 -4.46 -4.98
C LYS A 79 6.31 -4.20 -3.81
N PHE A 80 6.46 -2.97 -3.37
CA PHE A 80 7.44 -2.50 -2.38
C PHE A 80 8.90 -2.78 -2.75
N LEU A 81 9.23 -2.82 -4.06
CA LEU A 81 10.63 -2.92 -4.50
C LEU A 81 11.26 -1.53 -4.46
N PRO A 82 12.49 -1.37 -3.93
CA PRO A 82 13.12 -0.07 -3.78
C PRO A 82 13.47 0.53 -5.15
N LYS A 83 13.07 1.79 -5.38
CA LYS A 83 13.49 2.60 -6.54
C LYS A 83 14.83 3.30 -6.25
N SER A 84 15.37 4.03 -7.23
CA SER A 84 16.71 4.65 -7.13
C SER A 84 16.85 5.73 -6.06
N SER A 85 15.75 6.29 -5.56
CA SER A 85 15.76 7.27 -4.47
C SER A 85 16.09 6.65 -3.10
N ILE A 86 16.10 5.32 -2.99
CA ILE A 86 16.37 4.62 -1.73
C ILE A 86 17.86 4.47 -1.46
N ASP A 87 18.25 4.82 -0.22
CA ASP A 87 19.58 4.55 0.32
C ASP A 87 19.82 3.03 0.50
N GLU A 88 20.73 2.48 -0.31
CA GLU A 88 21.20 1.09 -0.30
C GLU A 88 21.71 0.65 1.09
N ARG A 89 22.47 1.50 1.79
CA ARG A 89 23.07 1.16 3.09
C ARG A 89 22.00 1.07 4.16
N ARG A 90 21.00 1.95 4.11
CA ARG A 90 19.85 1.90 5.02
C ARG A 90 19.04 0.63 4.79
N TRP A 91 18.76 0.28 3.54
CA TRP A 91 18.04 -0.96 3.20
C TRP A 91 18.81 -2.20 3.66
N ALA A 92 20.12 -2.27 3.37
CA ALA A 92 20.96 -3.40 3.73
C ALA A 92 21.08 -3.57 5.25
N ARG A 93 21.05 -2.47 6.03
CA ARG A 93 21.02 -2.53 7.49
C ARG A 93 19.72 -3.15 8.01
N VAL A 94 18.57 -2.81 7.43
CA VAL A 94 17.28 -3.39 7.81
C VAL A 94 17.27 -4.90 7.51
N MET A 95 17.71 -5.30 6.32
CA MET A 95 17.84 -6.71 5.91
C MET A 95 18.81 -7.49 6.81
N ALA A 96 19.96 -6.92 7.15
CA ALA A 96 20.91 -7.58 8.04
C ALA A 96 20.36 -7.73 9.47
N THR A 97 19.51 -6.80 9.92
CA THR A 97 18.87 -6.87 11.24
C THR A 97 17.76 -7.92 11.28
N SER A 98 17.01 -8.09 10.19
CA SER A 98 15.91 -9.06 10.11
C SER A 98 16.35 -10.51 10.06
N GLN A 99 17.61 -10.78 9.71
CA GLN A 99 18.21 -12.12 9.74
C GLN A 99 18.65 -12.54 11.16
N GLY A 100 18.57 -11.66 12.16
CA GLY A 100 18.81 -11.98 13.56
C GLY A 100 17.60 -12.62 14.26
N LEU A 101 17.81 -13.12 15.49
CA LEU A 101 16.79 -13.79 16.31
C LEU A 101 15.56 -12.92 16.67
N SER A 102 15.66 -11.59 16.54
CA SER A 102 14.64 -10.65 17.01
C SER A 102 13.55 -10.34 15.99
N GLY A 103 13.68 -10.83 14.74
CA GLY A 103 12.74 -10.51 13.66
C GLY A 103 12.73 -9.03 13.26
N LEU A 104 11.74 -8.65 12.46
CA LEU A 104 11.48 -7.25 12.13
C LEU A 104 10.57 -6.63 13.19
N PRO A 105 10.87 -5.42 13.71
CA PRO A 105 9.91 -4.68 14.53
C PRO A 105 8.60 -4.46 13.77
N PRO A 106 7.45 -4.40 14.45
CA PRO A 106 6.18 -4.10 13.82
C PRO A 106 6.22 -2.81 13.00
N ILE A 107 5.45 -2.79 11.91
CA ILE A 107 5.22 -1.58 11.10
C ILE A 107 4.02 -0.79 11.64
N ASP A 108 3.86 0.47 11.25
CA ASP A 108 2.64 1.23 11.54
C ASP A 108 1.83 1.34 10.25
N VAL A 109 0.55 1.01 10.29
CA VAL A 109 -0.33 1.06 9.12
C VAL A 109 -1.68 1.70 9.44
N TYR A 110 -2.25 2.32 8.41
CA TYR A 110 -3.68 2.59 8.36
C TYR A 110 -4.39 1.49 7.57
N GLN A 111 -5.57 1.08 8.02
CA GLN A 111 -6.44 0.15 7.31
C GLN A 111 -7.66 0.89 6.79
N ILE A 112 -7.93 0.78 5.48
CA ILE A 112 -9.17 1.27 4.85
C ILE A 112 -9.80 0.08 4.13
N GLY A 113 -10.98 -0.37 4.60
CA GLY A 113 -11.56 -1.64 4.14
C GLY A 113 -10.60 -2.81 4.42
N GLU A 114 -10.19 -3.52 3.37
CA GLU A 114 -9.23 -4.63 3.42
C GLU A 114 -7.80 -4.23 3.03
N VAL A 115 -7.57 -2.98 2.64
CA VAL A 115 -6.28 -2.48 2.16
C VAL A 115 -5.51 -1.81 3.29
N TYR A 116 -4.21 -2.10 3.36
CA TYR A 116 -3.29 -1.48 4.32
C TYR A 116 -2.37 -0.46 3.64
N PHE A 117 -2.18 0.67 4.33
CA PHE A 117 -1.33 1.79 3.93
C PHE A 117 -0.23 2.00 4.95
N VAL A 118 1.02 1.90 4.54
CA VAL A 118 2.17 2.00 5.44
C VAL A 118 2.38 3.43 5.92
N LYS A 119 2.24 3.67 7.22
CA LYS A 119 2.59 4.93 7.87
C LYS A 119 4.08 5.01 8.20
N ASP A 120 4.62 3.94 8.79
CA ASP A 120 6.05 3.75 9.01
C ASP A 120 6.46 2.30 8.73
N GLY A 121 7.69 2.10 8.26
CA GLY A 121 8.25 0.77 8.04
C GLY A 121 8.30 0.30 6.58
N ASN A 122 8.23 1.21 5.60
CA ASN A 122 8.33 0.88 4.15
C ASN A 122 9.51 -0.04 3.80
N HIS A 123 10.70 0.21 4.37
CA HIS A 123 11.86 -0.66 4.19
C HIS A 123 11.67 -2.05 4.78
N ARG A 124 10.96 -2.18 5.92
CA ARG A 124 10.67 -3.47 6.56
C ARG A 124 9.71 -4.28 5.70
N VAL A 125 8.70 -3.65 5.09
CA VAL A 125 7.82 -4.30 4.11
C VAL A 125 8.59 -4.80 2.89
N SER A 126 9.45 -3.95 2.33
CA SER A 126 10.33 -4.29 1.20
C SER A 126 11.21 -5.50 1.52
N VAL A 127 11.88 -5.48 2.68
CA VAL A 127 12.73 -6.57 3.16
C VAL A 127 11.93 -7.84 3.42
N ALA A 128 10.78 -7.76 4.09
CA ALA A 128 9.92 -8.92 4.37
C ALA A 128 9.46 -9.61 3.07
N ARG A 129 9.08 -8.84 2.04
CA ARG A 129 8.75 -9.39 0.72
C ARG A 129 9.97 -10.02 0.04
N GLN A 130 11.15 -9.37 0.13
CA GLN A 130 12.39 -9.92 -0.43
C GLN A 130 12.82 -11.23 0.25
N MET A 131 12.50 -11.39 1.54
CA MET A 131 12.71 -12.64 2.31
C MET A 131 11.70 -13.74 1.96
N GLY A 132 10.64 -13.42 1.21
CA GLY A 132 9.57 -14.37 0.88
C GLY A 132 8.54 -14.55 1.99
N ASN A 133 8.45 -13.64 2.96
CA ASN A 133 7.43 -13.69 3.99
C ASN A 133 6.04 -13.47 3.37
N THR A 134 5.00 -14.06 3.99
CA THR A 134 3.59 -13.88 3.58
C THR A 134 2.85 -12.85 4.42
N ALA A 135 3.31 -12.59 5.65
CA ALA A 135 2.74 -11.65 6.60
C ALA A 135 3.81 -10.85 7.34
N ILE A 136 3.40 -9.76 8.00
CA ILE A 136 4.25 -8.90 8.82
C ILE A 136 3.44 -8.34 10.00
N GLN A 137 4.07 -8.22 11.18
CA GLN A 137 3.45 -7.59 12.33
C GLN A 137 3.25 -6.09 12.09
N ALA A 138 2.09 -5.56 12.45
CA ALA A 138 1.73 -4.17 12.29
C ALA A 138 0.88 -3.64 13.45
N TYR A 139 1.10 -2.39 13.84
CA TYR A 139 0.13 -1.60 14.57
C TYR A 139 -0.87 -1.01 13.58
N VAL A 140 -2.10 -1.51 13.63
CA VAL A 140 -3.17 -1.18 12.69
C VAL A 140 -4.07 -0.11 13.27
N THR A 141 -4.17 1.03 12.59
CA THR A 141 -5.16 2.07 12.89
C THR A 141 -6.28 2.01 11.86
N LYS A 142 -7.51 1.71 12.30
CA LYS A 142 -8.66 1.60 11.38
C LYS A 142 -9.16 2.97 10.95
N VAL A 143 -9.39 3.11 9.65
CA VAL A 143 -9.94 4.32 9.04
C VAL A 143 -11.22 3.94 8.34
N VAL A 144 -12.32 4.53 8.77
CA VAL A 144 -13.66 4.15 8.28
C VAL A 144 -14.02 5.00 7.07
N THR A 145 -14.52 4.35 6.03
CA THR A 145 -15.09 4.95 4.81
C THR A 145 -16.48 4.36 4.55
N ARG A 146 -17.28 5.01 3.70
CA ARG A 146 -18.64 4.56 3.33
C ARG A 146 -18.67 3.54 2.19
N VAL A 147 -17.52 3.21 1.61
CA VAL A 147 -17.41 2.31 0.47
C VAL A 147 -16.46 1.16 0.79
N ASP A 148 -16.77 -0.04 0.29
CA ASP A 148 -15.91 -1.20 0.45
C ASP A 148 -14.68 -1.09 -0.45
N LEU A 149 -13.52 -1.44 0.11
CA LEU A 149 -12.21 -1.42 -0.54
C LEU A 149 -11.57 -2.80 -0.39
N PRO A 150 -11.64 -3.66 -1.42
CA PRO A 150 -11.03 -4.98 -1.40
C PRO A 150 -9.50 -4.86 -1.50
N SER A 151 -8.79 -5.87 -0.98
CA SER A 151 -7.33 -5.84 -0.86
C SER A 151 -6.55 -5.83 -2.19
N ASP A 152 -7.18 -6.25 -3.29
CA ASP A 152 -6.63 -6.30 -4.64
C ASP A 152 -6.97 -5.09 -5.51
N ILE A 153 -7.57 -4.04 -4.93
CA ILE A 153 -8.09 -2.88 -5.66
C ILE A 153 -7.06 -2.22 -6.58
N THR A 154 -7.45 -2.00 -7.84
CA THR A 154 -6.65 -1.31 -8.87
C THR A 154 -6.72 0.22 -8.75
N PRO A 155 -5.80 0.98 -9.36
CA PRO A 155 -5.89 2.46 -9.37
C PRO A 155 -7.20 2.98 -9.98
N ASP A 156 -7.64 2.38 -11.08
CA ASP A 156 -8.92 2.73 -11.74
C ASP A 156 -10.12 2.50 -10.80
N GLU A 157 -10.14 1.39 -10.06
CA GLU A 157 -11.18 1.13 -9.07
C GLU A 157 -11.11 2.11 -7.89
N LEU A 158 -9.92 2.56 -7.50
CA LEU A 158 -9.78 3.61 -6.48
C LEU A 158 -10.44 4.92 -6.93
N ILE A 159 -10.27 5.30 -8.20
CA ILE A 159 -10.93 6.48 -8.79
C ILE A 159 -12.46 6.32 -8.72
N ILE A 160 -12.98 5.15 -9.09
CA ILE A 160 -14.42 4.84 -9.02
C ILE A 160 -14.93 4.96 -7.56
N LYS A 161 -14.18 4.44 -6.58
CA LYS A 161 -14.56 4.48 -5.16
C LYS A 161 -14.53 5.91 -4.59
N SER A 162 -13.55 6.71 -5.00
CA SER A 162 -13.47 8.15 -4.70
C SER A 162 -14.70 8.91 -5.22
N GLU A 163 -15.10 8.65 -6.47
CA GLU A 163 -16.30 9.23 -7.07
C GLU A 163 -17.58 8.77 -6.36
N GLN A 164 -17.66 7.48 -5.99
CA GLN A 164 -18.78 6.92 -5.25
C GLN A 164 -18.98 7.62 -3.90
N VAL A 165 -17.90 7.88 -3.16
CA VAL A 165 -17.99 8.60 -1.88
C VAL A 165 -18.59 9.99 -2.08
N LYS A 166 -18.10 10.76 -3.07
CA LYS A 166 -18.64 12.09 -3.39
C LYS A 166 -20.11 12.04 -3.78
N PHE A 167 -20.50 11.06 -4.58
CA PHE A 167 -21.88 10.84 -4.98
C PHE A 167 -22.79 10.54 -3.78
N LEU A 168 -22.37 9.67 -2.87
CA LEU A 168 -23.10 9.37 -1.64
C LEU A 168 -23.19 10.57 -0.71
N ASP A 169 -22.17 11.43 -0.67
CA ASP A 169 -22.24 12.65 0.13
C ASP A 169 -23.29 13.63 -0.35
N ILE A 170 -23.47 13.75 -1.67
CA ILE A 170 -24.46 14.64 -2.27
C ILE A 170 -25.85 14.02 -2.17
N THR A 171 -25.99 12.76 -2.56
CA THR A 171 -27.29 12.12 -2.74
C THR A 171 -27.86 11.50 -1.46
N LYS A 172 -27.00 11.15 -0.50
CA LYS A 172 -27.35 10.39 0.72
C LYS A 172 -28.09 9.08 0.44
N LEU A 173 -27.94 8.51 -0.76
CA LEU A 173 -28.69 7.32 -1.18
C LEU A 173 -28.37 6.07 -0.34
N ASP A 174 -27.17 6.02 0.24
CA ASP A 174 -26.78 5.02 1.24
C ASP A 174 -27.69 5.04 2.49
N GLN A 175 -28.20 6.21 2.85
CA GLN A 175 -29.07 6.42 4.01
C GLN A 175 -30.56 6.39 3.62
N LEU A 176 -30.90 6.99 2.48
CA LEU A 176 -32.28 7.13 2.02
C LEU A 176 -32.82 5.83 1.43
N LYS A 177 -31.97 5.01 0.81
CA LYS A 177 -32.35 3.74 0.20
C LYS A 177 -31.28 2.65 0.45
N PRO A 178 -31.12 2.22 1.71
CA PRO A 178 -30.13 1.22 2.09
C PRO A 178 -30.34 -0.09 1.31
N GLY A 179 -29.25 -0.73 0.89
CA GLY A 179 -29.27 -1.98 0.11
C GLY A 179 -29.43 -1.78 -1.41
N SER A 180 -29.44 -0.54 -1.90
CA SER A 180 -29.37 -0.29 -3.36
C SER A 180 -27.98 -0.61 -3.88
N ASP A 181 -27.91 -1.42 -4.94
CA ASP A 181 -26.67 -1.59 -5.69
C ASP A 181 -26.39 -0.32 -6.49
N LEU A 182 -25.39 0.43 -6.04
CA LEU A 182 -24.92 1.67 -6.68
C LEU A 182 -23.62 1.45 -7.43
N THR A 183 -23.18 0.20 -7.64
CA THR A 183 -21.88 -0.09 -8.24
C THR A 183 -21.76 0.42 -9.67
N THR A 184 -20.58 0.92 -10.01
CA THR A 184 -20.22 1.33 -11.37
C THR A 184 -18.86 0.71 -11.71
N THR A 185 -18.62 0.50 -13.00
CA THR A 185 -17.41 -0.18 -13.52
C THR A 185 -16.51 0.73 -14.33
N LYS A 186 -16.86 2.01 -14.45
CA LYS A 186 -16.14 2.98 -15.27
C LYS A 186 -15.83 4.25 -14.47
N PRO A 187 -14.58 4.72 -14.48
CA PRO A 187 -14.26 6.07 -14.01
C PRO A 187 -15.12 7.12 -14.73
N GLY A 188 -15.57 8.14 -14.01
CA GLY A 188 -16.42 9.21 -14.53
C GLY A 188 -17.92 8.89 -14.56
N ALA A 189 -18.36 7.71 -14.13
CA ALA A 189 -19.78 7.35 -14.17
C ALA A 189 -20.61 8.13 -13.13
N TYR A 190 -20.18 8.23 -11.88
CA TYR A 190 -20.97 8.93 -10.85
C TYR A 190 -21.14 10.43 -11.10
N PRO A 191 -20.12 11.17 -11.59
CA PRO A 191 -20.29 12.57 -11.99
C PRO A 191 -21.42 12.79 -13.02
N THR A 192 -21.72 11.81 -13.86
CA THR A 192 -22.84 11.91 -14.84
C THR A 192 -24.22 11.66 -14.25
N LEU A 193 -24.29 11.13 -13.03
CA LEU A 193 -25.52 10.79 -12.32
C LEU A 193 -25.95 11.88 -11.32
N LEU A 194 -25.19 12.98 -11.25
CA LEU A 194 -25.48 14.17 -10.44
C LEU A 194 -26.07 15.27 -11.32
#